data_AF-A0A540WCQ4-F1
#
_entry.id   AF-A0A540WCQ4-F1
#
_cell.length_a   1.000
_cell.length_b   1.000
_cell.length_c   1.000
_cell.angle_alpha   90.00
_cell.angle_beta   90.00
_cell.angle_gamma   90.00
#
_symmetry.space_group_name_H-M   'P 1'
#
loop_
_entity.id
_entity.type
_entity.pdbx_description
1 polymer ?
#
loop_
_entity_poly.entity_id
_entity_poly.type
_entity_poly.pdbx_seq_one_letter_code
_entity_poly.pdbx_strand_id
1 'polypeptide(L)'
;MKQFRSRAPLATATVALALAAAVTGTPAGAATSPWPLTLISPGDPYAACDLSGDGSGTNYPAAEAEPYAAADPRDPKHVIGIYQQDRWSNGGARGLSSSYSTDGVHFTQTPLPFTHCAPGGLPYQRASDGWVSFGPDGTAYSSALVFDATDATNGVAAATSYDGGRSWQHVSNLIQDTDPAVGDDKNSVTADPVHAGTAYQVWDRIDQTATAYDGPSYISITRDHGRTWSPARPFVDTSVVPYSQTIGNVIVADAHTDTLYDFFQWITATDATGNTTKETHFAFVRSTDQGRSWSKPVPVVADTAVNEVDPNAPTDQSKALRAGSGLPNVAIDPQTGELYLAYEGSDFSGGQYDSIELVHSADGGADWSTPVRIDQAPNAPPSPRRSPWTSTAPSPSATTTCAT
;
A
#
# COMPACT_ATOMS: atom_id res chain seq x y z
N MET A 1 36.58 77.89 -4.98
CA MET A 1 36.31 77.96 -3.52
C MET A 1 35.01 77.19 -3.24
N LYS A 2 35.07 76.26 -2.27
CA LYS A 2 34.01 75.67 -1.40
C LYS A 2 32.55 75.70 -1.88
N GLN A 3 31.98 74.53 -2.22
CA GLN A 3 31.02 73.70 -1.42
C GLN A 3 29.56 74.20 -1.45
N PHE A 4 28.60 73.35 -1.88
CA PHE A 4 27.69 72.59 -0.99
C PHE A 4 26.77 71.64 -1.79
N ARG A 5 26.37 70.54 -1.12
CA ARG A 5 25.57 69.40 -1.60
C ARG A 5 24.07 69.73 -1.73
N SER A 6 23.34 69.02 -2.60
CA SER A 6 22.29 68.02 -2.23
C SER A 6 21.03 67.95 -3.15
N ARG A 7 20.62 66.68 -3.45
CA ARG A 7 19.27 66.10 -3.76
C ARG A 7 18.50 66.63 -4.99
N ALA A 8 17.76 65.86 -5.81
CA ALA A 8 17.39 64.44 -6.00
C ALA A 8 16.80 64.32 -7.44
N PRO A 9 16.65 63.12 -8.06
CA PRO A 9 16.15 63.00 -9.43
C PRO A 9 14.62 62.87 -9.51
N LEU A 10 13.98 63.56 -10.46
CA LEU A 10 12.66 63.21 -10.97
C LEU A 10 12.85 62.18 -12.09
N ALA A 11 12.32 60.97 -11.91
CA ALA A 11 12.18 59.97 -12.98
C ALA A 11 10.72 59.93 -13.44
N THR A 12 10.53 60.10 -14.74
CA THR A 12 9.28 60.15 -15.48
C THR A 12 8.60 58.78 -15.53
N ALA A 13 7.30 58.77 -15.26
CA ALA A 13 6.43 57.60 -15.32
C ALA A 13 6.26 57.09 -16.78
N THR A 14 6.39 55.77 -16.96
CA THR A 14 5.94 55.07 -18.16
C THR A 14 4.79 54.15 -17.75
N VAL A 15 3.61 54.41 -18.32
CA VAL A 15 2.40 53.61 -18.10
C VAL A 15 2.47 52.39 -19.02
N ALA A 16 2.59 51.20 -18.43
CA ALA A 16 2.39 49.92 -19.12
C ALA A 16 0.97 49.44 -18.82
N LEU A 17 0.15 49.32 -19.85
CA LEU A 17 -1.24 48.86 -19.79
C LEU A 17 -1.23 47.33 -19.58
N ALA A 18 -1.64 46.86 -18.40
CA ALA A 18 -1.83 45.44 -18.12
C ALA A 18 -3.16 44.97 -18.74
N LEU A 19 -3.11 44.10 -19.75
CA LEU A 19 -4.25 43.28 -20.14
C LEU A 19 -4.43 42.19 -19.08
N ALA A 20 -5.40 42.37 -18.18
CA ALA A 20 -5.90 41.30 -17.34
C ALA A 20 -6.75 40.35 -18.19
N ALA A 21 -6.15 39.26 -18.66
CA ALA A 21 -6.92 38.12 -19.14
C ALA A 21 -7.56 37.45 -17.91
N ALA A 22 -8.86 37.69 -17.73
CA ALA A 22 -9.66 36.96 -16.74
C ALA A 22 -9.76 35.50 -17.18
N VAL A 23 -8.86 34.66 -16.70
CA VAL A 23 -9.02 33.20 -16.74
C VAL A 23 -10.18 32.87 -15.82
N THR A 24 -11.37 32.72 -16.41
CA THR A 24 -12.53 32.14 -15.74
C THR A 24 -12.26 30.64 -15.61
N GLY A 25 -11.46 30.27 -14.61
CA GLY A 25 -11.33 28.88 -14.21
C GLY A 25 -12.68 28.40 -13.71
N THR A 26 -13.38 27.60 -14.52
CA THR A 26 -14.48 26.77 -14.03
C THR A 26 -13.92 25.92 -12.89
N PRO A 27 -14.44 26.00 -11.65
CA PRO A 27 -14.01 25.11 -10.60
C PRO A 27 -14.25 23.68 -11.10
N ALA A 28 -13.20 22.85 -11.11
CA ALA A 28 -13.35 21.41 -11.26
C ALA A 28 -14.35 20.99 -10.17
N GLY A 29 -15.56 20.63 -10.60
CA GLY A 29 -16.57 20.08 -9.72
C GLY A 29 -16.01 18.81 -9.16
N ALA A 30 -15.97 18.68 -7.84
CA ALA A 30 -15.86 17.36 -7.23
C ALA A 30 -16.98 16.54 -7.86
N ALA A 31 -16.64 15.44 -8.53
CA ALA A 31 -17.64 14.52 -9.04
C ALA A 31 -18.45 14.07 -7.82
N THR A 32 -19.65 14.63 -7.64
CA THR A 32 -20.58 14.13 -6.65
C THR A 32 -20.96 12.75 -7.15
N SER A 33 -20.46 11.71 -6.48
CA SER A 33 -20.92 10.35 -6.76
C SER A 33 -22.44 10.38 -6.74
N PRO A 34 -23.13 9.91 -7.79
CA PRO A 34 -24.59 9.87 -7.81
C PRO A 34 -25.15 8.91 -6.75
N TRP A 35 -24.28 8.15 -6.08
CA TRP A 35 -24.62 7.17 -5.06
C TRP A 35 -24.44 7.75 -3.65
N PRO A 36 -25.42 7.58 -2.75
CA PRO A 36 -25.25 7.96 -1.36
C PRO A 36 -24.11 7.15 -0.73
N LEU A 37 -23.21 7.83 -0.01
CA LEU A 37 -22.20 7.15 0.80
C LEU A 37 -22.89 6.40 1.94
N THR A 38 -22.54 5.12 2.09
CA THR A 38 -23.07 4.25 3.15
C THR A 38 -21.91 3.83 4.04
N LEU A 39 -22.06 3.97 5.35
CA LEU A 39 -21.10 3.43 6.31
C LEU A 39 -21.19 1.90 6.29
N ILE A 40 -20.09 1.24 5.95
CA ILE A 40 -20.02 -0.23 5.91
C ILE A 40 -19.43 -0.84 7.19
N SER A 41 -18.82 -0.03 8.06
CA SER A 41 -18.23 -0.40 9.35
C SER A 41 -19.00 0.18 10.54
N PRO A 42 -20.28 -0.16 10.76
CA PRO A 42 -21.13 0.53 11.74
C PRO A 42 -20.77 0.27 13.21
N GLY A 43 -19.80 -0.61 13.53
CA GLY A 43 -19.44 -0.94 14.90
C GLY A 43 -18.00 -1.40 15.09
N ASP A 44 -17.68 -1.75 16.34
CA ASP A 44 -16.39 -2.31 16.75
C ASP A 44 -16.62 -3.76 17.24
N PRO A 45 -16.35 -4.79 16.41
CA PRO A 45 -16.51 -6.19 16.80
C PRO A 45 -15.49 -6.66 17.84
N TYR A 46 -14.48 -5.84 18.17
CA TYR A 46 -13.43 -6.12 19.14
C TYR A 46 -13.58 -5.30 20.42
N ALA A 47 -14.66 -4.54 20.59
CA ALA A 47 -14.90 -3.60 21.70
C ALA A 47 -14.76 -4.22 23.11
N ALA A 48 -15.01 -5.52 23.23
CA ALA A 48 -14.96 -6.24 24.51
C ALA A 48 -13.58 -6.84 24.84
N CYS A 49 -12.59 -6.70 23.94
CA CYS A 49 -11.26 -7.25 24.14
C CYS A 49 -10.49 -6.49 25.23
N ASP A 50 -9.74 -7.22 26.06
CA ASP A 50 -8.82 -6.63 27.03
C ASP A 50 -7.48 -6.30 26.35
N LEU A 51 -7.17 -5.00 26.25
CA LEU A 51 -5.94 -4.50 25.62
C LEU A 51 -4.83 -4.18 26.61
N SER A 52 -4.98 -4.51 27.89
CA SER A 52 -4.01 -4.14 28.93
C SER A 52 -2.61 -4.74 28.71
N GLY A 53 -2.53 -5.80 27.90
CA GLY A 53 -1.28 -6.44 27.47
C GLY A 53 -0.72 -5.97 26.12
N ASP A 54 -1.43 -5.15 25.35
CA ASP A 54 -1.14 -4.91 23.92
C ASP A 54 -0.13 -3.78 23.68
N GLY A 55 0.80 -3.61 24.61
CA GLY A 55 1.85 -2.60 24.55
C GLY A 55 1.39 -1.17 24.82
N SER A 56 2.26 -0.22 24.51
CA SER A 56 2.01 1.21 24.70
C SER A 56 1.30 1.84 23.51
N GLY A 57 0.83 3.08 23.66
CA GLY A 57 0.14 3.84 22.62
C GLY A 57 -1.30 4.16 23.01
N THR A 58 -1.95 5.02 22.22
CA THR A 58 -3.38 5.30 22.34
C THR A 58 -4.12 4.47 21.31
N ASN A 59 -5.01 3.59 21.74
CA ASN A 59 -5.96 2.93 20.83
C ASN A 59 -7.11 3.89 20.54
N TYR A 60 -7.53 3.99 19.27
CA TYR A 60 -8.68 4.77 18.85
C TYR A 60 -9.82 3.83 18.45
N PRO A 61 -10.78 3.54 19.36
CA PRO A 61 -11.91 2.65 19.05
C PRO A 61 -12.73 3.17 17.88
N ALA A 62 -13.24 2.24 17.06
CA ALA A 62 -13.99 2.53 15.84
C ALA A 62 -13.24 3.38 14.81
N ALA A 63 -11.90 3.39 14.84
CA ALA A 63 -11.08 4.02 13.82
C ALA A 63 -10.62 2.99 12.78
N GLU A 64 -11.03 3.19 11.53
CA GLU A 64 -10.60 2.40 10.38
C GLU A 64 -9.40 3.01 9.66
N ALA A 65 -8.51 2.15 9.15
CA ALA A 65 -7.37 2.54 8.33
C ALA A 65 -7.08 1.50 7.26
N GLU A 66 -6.36 1.91 6.22
CA GLU A 66 -5.84 1.05 5.14
C GLU A 66 -6.89 0.07 4.56
N PRO A 67 -8.00 0.58 3.99
CA PRO A 67 -9.01 -0.28 3.42
C PRO A 67 -8.54 -0.92 2.11
N TYR A 68 -8.93 -2.18 1.89
CA TYR A 68 -8.78 -2.91 0.63
C TYR A 68 -10.10 -3.59 0.28
N ALA A 69 -10.39 -3.81 -1.01
CA ALA A 69 -11.62 -4.49 -1.41
C ALA A 69 -11.41 -5.37 -2.64
N ALA A 70 -12.17 -6.46 -2.72
CA ALA A 70 -12.25 -7.33 -3.88
C ALA A 70 -13.70 -7.72 -4.17
N ALA A 71 -13.99 -7.95 -5.45
CA ALA A 71 -15.27 -8.47 -5.91
C ALA A 71 -15.13 -9.92 -6.39
N ASP A 72 -16.15 -10.74 -6.18
CA ASP A 72 -16.21 -12.11 -6.69
C ASP A 72 -16.30 -12.08 -8.23
N PRO A 73 -15.38 -12.74 -8.96
CA PRO A 73 -15.41 -12.73 -10.42
C PRO A 73 -16.67 -13.39 -11.00
N ARG A 74 -17.41 -14.16 -10.21
CA ARG A 74 -18.67 -14.81 -10.62
C ARG A 74 -19.90 -13.91 -10.43
N ASP A 75 -19.82 -12.94 -9.52
CA ASP A 75 -20.88 -11.97 -9.26
C ASP A 75 -20.28 -10.65 -8.71
N PRO A 76 -20.20 -9.57 -9.50
CA PRO A 76 -19.58 -8.31 -9.07
C PRO A 76 -20.37 -7.58 -7.97
N LYS A 77 -21.58 -8.04 -7.62
CA LYS A 77 -22.32 -7.53 -6.45
C LYS A 77 -21.88 -8.20 -5.15
N HIS A 78 -21.19 -9.32 -5.25
CA HIS A 78 -20.57 -9.97 -4.13
C HIS A 78 -19.19 -9.35 -3.90
N VAL A 79 -19.08 -8.54 -2.84
CA VAL A 79 -17.90 -7.72 -2.55
C VAL A 79 -17.49 -7.93 -1.10
N ILE A 80 -16.18 -7.99 -0.84
CA ILE A 80 -15.61 -7.94 0.50
C ILE A 80 -14.70 -6.72 0.57
N GLY A 81 -14.94 -5.83 1.54
CA GLY A 81 -13.97 -4.85 2.00
C GLY A 81 -13.28 -5.36 3.27
N ILE A 82 -11.98 -5.12 3.41
CA ILE A 82 -11.18 -5.35 4.61
C ILE A 82 -10.55 -4.03 5.03
N TYR A 83 -10.40 -3.81 6.34
CA TYR A 83 -9.77 -2.63 6.89
C TYR A 83 -9.27 -2.90 8.30
N GLN A 84 -8.31 -2.10 8.76
CA GLN A 84 -7.91 -2.07 10.15
C GLN A 84 -9.08 -1.62 11.03
N GLN A 85 -9.22 -2.21 12.22
CA GLN A 85 -10.24 -1.85 13.20
C GLN A 85 -9.59 -1.49 14.53
N ASP A 86 -9.88 -0.28 15.00
CA ASP A 86 -9.33 0.33 16.21
C ASP A 86 -7.83 0.58 16.11
N ARG A 87 -7.46 1.51 15.21
CA ARG A 87 -6.06 1.89 14.96
C ARG A 87 -5.37 2.38 16.23
N TRP A 88 -4.14 1.94 16.48
CA TRP A 88 -3.29 2.51 17.52
C TRP A 88 -2.53 3.74 17.02
N SER A 89 -2.16 4.66 17.91
CA SER A 89 -1.37 5.85 17.57
C SER A 89 0.05 5.55 17.11
N ASN A 90 0.54 4.35 17.37
CA ASN A 90 1.92 3.94 17.21
C ASN A 90 2.03 2.55 16.57
N GLY A 91 1.07 2.16 15.72
CA GLY A 91 1.27 0.95 14.92
C GLY A 91 0.23 -0.15 15.02
N GLY A 92 -0.17 -0.71 13.87
CA GLY A 92 -1.27 -1.67 13.72
C GLY A 92 -2.61 -1.27 14.37
N ALA A 93 -3.52 -2.23 14.42
CA ALA A 93 -4.85 -2.08 14.97
C ALA A 93 -5.19 -3.27 15.87
N ARG A 94 -6.26 -3.13 16.66
CA ARG A 94 -6.73 -4.21 17.55
C ARG A 94 -7.08 -5.49 16.78
N GLY A 95 -7.52 -5.34 15.53
CA GLY A 95 -7.70 -6.43 14.60
C GLY A 95 -8.02 -5.90 13.21
N LEU A 96 -8.32 -6.82 12.28
CA LEU A 96 -8.82 -6.48 10.96
C LEU A 96 -10.30 -6.84 10.86
N SER A 97 -11.14 -5.90 10.45
CA SER A 97 -12.54 -6.20 10.13
C SER A 97 -12.71 -6.42 8.63
N SER A 98 -13.71 -7.22 8.29
CA SER A 98 -14.23 -7.36 6.93
C SER A 98 -15.68 -6.90 6.89
N SER A 99 -16.12 -6.37 5.76
CA SER A 99 -17.52 -6.07 5.46
C SER A 99 -17.87 -6.67 4.11
N TYR A 100 -18.80 -7.62 4.11
CA TYR A 100 -19.23 -8.30 2.89
C TYR A 100 -20.61 -7.82 2.44
N SER A 101 -20.84 -7.84 1.12
CA SER A 101 -22.14 -7.61 0.50
C SER A 101 -22.43 -8.71 -0.51
N THR A 102 -23.71 -9.02 -0.73
CA THR A 102 -24.16 -9.94 -1.79
C THR A 102 -25.03 -9.26 -2.85
N ASP A 103 -25.29 -7.97 -2.69
CA ASP A 103 -26.08 -7.16 -3.61
C ASP A 103 -25.40 -5.84 -3.99
N GLY A 104 -24.20 -5.59 -3.48
CA GLY A 104 -23.40 -4.39 -3.68
C GLY A 104 -23.90 -3.16 -2.90
N VAL A 105 -24.92 -3.30 -2.05
CA VAL A 105 -25.62 -2.19 -1.39
C VAL A 105 -25.68 -2.37 0.12
N HIS A 106 -26.03 -3.56 0.60
CA HIS A 106 -26.11 -3.86 2.02
C HIS A 106 -24.85 -4.61 2.45
N PHE A 107 -24.19 -4.09 3.49
CA PHE A 107 -22.95 -4.65 4.02
C PHE A 107 -23.18 -5.21 5.43
N THR A 108 -22.51 -6.31 5.73
CA THR A 108 -22.46 -6.90 7.06
C THR A 108 -21.01 -7.02 7.49
N GLN A 109 -20.69 -6.45 8.65
CA GLN A 109 -19.35 -6.46 9.23
C GLN A 109 -19.09 -7.76 10.00
N THR A 110 -17.89 -8.32 9.83
CA THR A 110 -17.40 -9.54 10.47
C THR A 110 -15.94 -9.38 10.90
N PRO A 111 -15.58 -9.75 12.15
CA PRO A 111 -14.17 -9.72 12.57
C PRO A 111 -13.35 -10.78 11.83
N LEU A 112 -12.08 -10.47 11.55
CA LEU A 112 -11.12 -11.46 11.06
C LEU A 112 -10.33 -12.07 12.24
N PRO A 113 -9.97 -13.36 12.15
CA PRO A 113 -9.40 -14.12 13.26
C PRO A 113 -7.87 -13.96 13.40
N PHE A 114 -7.34 -12.75 13.25
CA PHE A 114 -5.88 -12.52 13.20
C PHE A 114 -5.23 -12.07 14.51
N THR A 115 -6.02 -11.70 15.51
CA THR A 115 -5.52 -11.26 16.83
C THR A 115 -6.23 -12.00 17.95
N HIS A 116 -5.69 -11.90 19.18
CA HIS A 116 -6.25 -12.55 20.37
C HIS A 116 -7.65 -12.02 20.71
N CYS A 117 -7.99 -10.82 20.22
CA CYS A 117 -9.30 -10.21 20.35
C CYS A 117 -10.40 -10.91 19.54
N ALA A 118 -10.04 -11.69 18.53
CA ALA A 118 -11.00 -12.42 17.72
C ALA A 118 -11.32 -13.80 18.34
N PRO A 119 -12.58 -14.25 18.35
CA PRO A 119 -12.92 -15.60 18.79
C PRO A 119 -12.16 -16.67 18.00
N GLY A 120 -11.31 -17.45 18.67
CA GLY A 120 -10.47 -18.46 18.01
C GLY A 120 -9.36 -17.89 17.12
N GLY A 121 -9.02 -16.61 17.31
CA GLY A 121 -7.95 -15.94 16.57
C GLY A 121 -6.55 -16.36 16.99
N LEU A 122 -5.56 -15.86 16.25
CA LEU A 122 -4.14 -16.05 16.54
C LEU A 122 -3.71 -15.28 17.79
N PRO A 123 -2.66 -15.71 18.51
CA PRO A 123 -2.24 -15.10 19.78
C PRO A 123 -1.40 -13.82 19.59
N TYR A 124 -1.74 -13.00 18.60
CA TYR A 124 -1.08 -11.72 18.34
C TYR A 124 -1.87 -10.55 18.93
N GLN A 125 -1.16 -9.53 19.40
CA GLN A 125 -1.76 -8.31 19.96
C GLN A 125 -2.39 -7.41 18.90
N ARG A 126 -1.73 -7.28 17.74
CA ARG A 126 -2.13 -6.33 16.71
C ARG A 126 -2.11 -6.95 15.32
N ALA A 127 -2.91 -6.36 14.43
CA ALA A 127 -2.89 -6.69 13.01
C ALA A 127 -2.92 -5.42 12.14
N SER A 128 -2.39 -5.52 10.93
CA SER A 128 -2.28 -4.43 9.94
C SER A 128 -2.42 -5.01 8.52
N ASP A 129 -2.36 -4.15 7.51
CA ASP A 129 -2.12 -4.52 6.11
C ASP A 129 -3.09 -5.60 5.59
N GLY A 130 -4.39 -5.36 5.82
CA GLY A 130 -5.43 -6.28 5.43
C GLY A 130 -5.64 -6.32 3.92
N TRP A 131 -5.62 -7.53 3.34
CA TRP A 131 -5.84 -7.74 1.91
C TRP A 131 -6.84 -8.88 1.68
N VAL A 132 -7.62 -8.82 0.59
CA VAL A 132 -8.53 -9.90 0.17
C VAL A 132 -8.46 -10.14 -1.32
N SER A 133 -8.58 -11.41 -1.74
CA SER A 133 -8.67 -11.79 -3.15
C SER A 133 -9.65 -12.95 -3.34
N PHE A 134 -10.34 -12.96 -4.47
CA PHE A 134 -11.31 -14.00 -4.84
C PHE A 134 -10.76 -14.92 -5.94
N GLY A 135 -10.83 -16.22 -5.70
CA GLY A 135 -10.56 -17.23 -6.74
C GLY A 135 -11.70 -17.34 -7.75
N PRO A 136 -11.48 -18.05 -8.87
CA PRO A 136 -12.49 -18.26 -9.92
C PRO A 136 -13.66 -19.13 -9.45
N ASP A 137 -13.48 -19.87 -8.35
CA ASP A 137 -14.50 -20.64 -7.64
C ASP A 137 -15.20 -19.82 -6.53
N GLY A 138 -14.86 -18.53 -6.42
CA GLY A 138 -15.24 -17.55 -5.40
C GLY A 138 -14.94 -17.95 -3.96
N THR A 139 -13.94 -18.81 -3.77
CA THR A 139 -13.21 -18.86 -2.50
C THR A 139 -12.54 -17.50 -2.28
N ALA A 140 -12.73 -16.87 -1.13
CA ALA A 140 -12.03 -15.66 -0.75
C ALA A 140 -10.87 -15.99 0.18
N TYR A 141 -9.71 -15.39 -0.08
CA TYR A 141 -8.51 -15.49 0.75
C TYR A 141 -8.21 -14.12 1.33
N SER A 142 -7.89 -14.07 2.62
CA SER A 142 -7.46 -12.84 3.29
C SER A 142 -6.04 -12.97 3.81
N SER A 143 -5.32 -11.85 3.78
CA SER A 143 -3.96 -11.70 4.32
C SER A 143 -3.94 -10.67 5.45
N ALA A 144 -3.03 -10.85 6.41
CA ALA A 144 -2.80 -9.90 7.49
C ALA A 144 -1.33 -9.90 7.91
N LEU A 145 -0.79 -8.70 8.17
CA LEU A 145 0.37 -8.51 9.03
C LEU A 145 -0.08 -8.69 10.48
N VAL A 146 0.64 -9.47 11.27
CA VAL A 146 0.33 -9.74 12.68
C VAL A 146 1.56 -9.59 13.54
N PHE A 147 1.43 -8.95 14.70
CA PHE A 147 2.59 -8.69 15.57
C PHE A 147 2.20 -8.39 17.02
N ASP A 148 3.19 -8.52 17.89
CA ASP A 148 3.13 -8.10 19.28
C ASP A 148 3.83 -6.75 19.46
N ALA A 149 3.18 -5.83 20.17
CA ALA A 149 3.75 -4.52 20.49
C ALA A 149 4.63 -4.54 21.76
N THR A 150 4.76 -5.69 22.41
CA THR A 150 5.54 -5.87 23.65
C THR A 150 6.85 -6.61 23.46
N ASP A 151 7.03 -7.29 22.34
CA ASP A 151 8.28 -7.97 21.98
C ASP A 151 8.47 -7.97 20.45
N ALA A 152 9.40 -8.77 19.94
CA ALA A 152 9.76 -8.79 18.52
C ALA A 152 8.92 -9.78 17.70
N THR A 153 7.90 -10.40 18.27
CA THR A 153 7.08 -11.39 17.59
C THR A 153 6.25 -10.74 16.49
N ASN A 154 6.49 -11.12 15.24
CA ASN A 154 5.76 -10.64 14.07
C ASN A 154 5.62 -11.75 13.01
N GLY A 155 4.80 -11.51 12.00
CA GLY A 155 4.58 -12.48 10.93
C GLY A 155 3.42 -12.14 10.00
N VAL A 156 3.14 -13.06 9.08
CA VAL A 156 2.03 -12.95 8.13
C VAL A 156 1.07 -14.11 8.33
N ALA A 157 -0.22 -13.80 8.35
CA ALA A 157 -1.29 -14.76 8.52
C ALA A 157 -2.25 -14.80 7.32
N ALA A 158 -2.92 -15.95 7.15
CA ALA A 158 -3.98 -16.13 6.17
C ALA A 158 -5.26 -16.65 6.82
N ALA A 159 -6.40 -16.31 6.24
CA ALA A 159 -7.68 -16.94 6.52
C ALA A 159 -8.49 -17.08 5.22
N THR A 160 -9.45 -17.99 5.21
CA THR A 160 -10.23 -18.32 4.00
C THR A 160 -11.73 -18.27 4.27
N SER A 161 -12.50 -17.75 3.32
CA SER A 161 -13.95 -17.81 3.34
C SER A 161 -14.48 -18.55 2.12
N TYR A 162 -15.44 -19.44 2.36
CA TYR A 162 -16.16 -20.19 1.30
C TYR A 162 -17.62 -19.74 1.13
N ASP A 163 -18.07 -18.81 1.97
CA ASP A 163 -19.47 -18.37 2.04
C ASP A 163 -19.62 -16.87 1.76
N GLY A 164 -18.60 -16.28 1.16
CA GLY A 164 -18.62 -14.91 0.70
C GLY A 164 -18.36 -13.86 1.78
N GLY A 165 -17.38 -14.15 2.64
CA GLY A 165 -16.97 -13.26 3.73
C GLY A 165 -17.88 -13.33 4.97
N ARG A 166 -18.88 -14.22 5.00
CA ARG A 166 -19.77 -14.37 6.18
C ARG A 166 -19.03 -15.01 7.34
N SER A 167 -18.15 -15.96 7.04
CA SER A 167 -17.28 -16.59 8.02
C SER A 167 -15.88 -16.82 7.43
N TRP A 168 -14.90 -16.81 8.32
CA TRP A 168 -13.48 -16.99 8.01
C TRP A 168 -12.93 -18.17 8.81
N GLN A 169 -12.28 -19.10 8.12
CA GLN A 169 -11.79 -20.35 8.66
C GLN A 169 -10.40 -20.68 8.10
N HIS A 170 -9.81 -21.79 8.54
CA HIS A 170 -8.45 -22.21 8.15
C HIS A 170 -7.38 -21.14 8.42
N VAL A 171 -7.53 -20.45 9.54
CA VAL A 171 -6.59 -19.43 10.01
C VAL A 171 -5.22 -20.08 10.16
N SER A 172 -4.24 -19.52 9.47
CA SER A 172 -2.89 -20.08 9.38
C SER A 172 -1.87 -18.98 9.66
N ASN A 173 -0.97 -19.23 10.60
CA ASN A 173 0.23 -18.42 10.77
C ASN A 173 1.27 -18.88 9.76
N LEU A 174 1.55 -18.09 8.72
CA LEU A 174 2.39 -18.51 7.59
C LEU A 174 3.88 -18.45 7.93
N ILE A 175 4.24 -17.46 8.75
CA ILE A 175 5.57 -17.25 9.31
C ILE A 175 5.44 -16.61 10.70
N GLN A 176 6.38 -16.90 11.58
CA GLN A 176 6.51 -16.25 12.87
C GLN A 176 7.99 -16.00 13.11
N ASP A 177 8.37 -14.73 13.06
CA ASP A 177 9.69 -14.27 13.42
C ASP A 177 9.66 -13.62 14.81
N THR A 178 10.72 -13.86 15.57
CA THR A 178 10.86 -13.35 16.96
C THR A 178 12.20 -12.65 17.19
N ASP A 179 12.99 -12.50 16.13
CA ASP A 179 14.27 -11.79 16.19
C ASP A 179 13.99 -10.29 15.98
N PRO A 180 14.42 -9.39 16.89
CA PRO A 180 14.25 -7.95 16.70
C PRO A 180 14.98 -7.38 15.49
N ALA A 181 15.89 -8.14 14.87
CA ALA A 181 16.51 -7.78 13.60
C ALA A 181 15.62 -8.08 12.38
N VAL A 182 14.50 -8.79 12.55
CA VAL A 182 13.65 -9.24 11.45
C VAL A 182 12.28 -8.58 11.53
N GLY A 183 11.82 -8.01 10.41
CA GLY A 183 10.45 -7.55 10.23
C GLY A 183 9.82 -8.10 8.96
N ASP A 184 8.63 -8.68 9.08
CA ASP A 184 7.72 -8.92 7.96
C ASP A 184 6.83 -7.68 7.76
N ASP A 185 6.63 -7.24 6.52
CA ASP A 185 5.76 -6.10 6.21
C ASP A 185 5.12 -6.23 4.80
N LYS A 186 4.09 -5.41 4.56
CA LYS A 186 3.38 -5.24 3.27
C LYS A 186 2.99 -6.55 2.59
N ASN A 187 2.24 -7.37 3.32
CA ASN A 187 1.66 -8.59 2.80
C ASN A 187 0.53 -8.33 1.79
N SER A 188 0.41 -9.21 0.78
CA SER A 188 -0.73 -9.26 -0.13
C SER A 188 -1.08 -10.71 -0.49
N VAL A 189 -2.34 -10.97 -0.83
CA VAL A 189 -2.80 -12.27 -1.33
C VAL A 189 -3.39 -12.14 -2.73
N THR A 190 -3.00 -13.06 -3.62
CA THR A 190 -3.55 -13.16 -4.97
C THR A 190 -4.10 -14.56 -5.21
N ALA A 191 -5.40 -14.67 -5.44
CA ALA A 191 -6.00 -15.92 -5.90
C ALA A 191 -5.69 -16.13 -7.39
N ASP A 192 -5.32 -17.35 -7.76
CA ASP A 192 -5.02 -17.69 -9.15
C ASP A 192 -6.32 -17.71 -9.98
N PRO A 193 -6.46 -16.87 -11.03
CA PRO A 193 -7.68 -16.78 -11.82
C PRO A 193 -7.93 -18.01 -12.71
N VAL A 194 -6.92 -18.86 -12.93
CA VAL A 194 -6.98 -20.07 -13.75
C VAL A 194 -7.15 -21.32 -12.87
N HIS A 195 -6.46 -21.36 -11.73
CA HIS A 195 -6.41 -22.53 -10.86
C HIS A 195 -7.24 -22.34 -9.58
N ALA A 196 -8.51 -22.76 -9.64
CA ALA A 196 -9.37 -22.82 -8.46
C ALA A 196 -8.69 -23.56 -7.29
N GLY A 197 -8.76 -22.98 -6.09
CA GLY A 197 -8.09 -23.50 -4.89
C GLY A 197 -6.62 -23.09 -4.72
N THR A 198 -6.05 -22.36 -5.67
CA THR A 198 -4.69 -21.82 -5.59
C THR A 198 -4.70 -20.34 -5.23
N ALA A 199 -3.85 -19.94 -4.30
CA ALA A 199 -3.57 -18.55 -3.99
C ALA A 199 -2.12 -18.38 -3.50
N TYR A 200 -1.57 -17.20 -3.72
CA TYR A 200 -0.21 -16.81 -3.40
C TYR A 200 -0.24 -15.72 -2.35
N GLN A 201 0.42 -15.96 -1.23
CA GLN A 201 0.70 -14.96 -0.19
C GLN A 201 2.12 -14.48 -0.37
N VAL A 202 2.32 -13.18 -0.49
CA VAL A 202 3.64 -12.55 -0.62
C VAL A 202 3.80 -11.37 0.32
N TRP A 203 5.02 -11.10 0.74
CA TRP A 203 5.39 -10.00 1.64
C TRP A 203 6.90 -9.74 1.56
N ASP A 204 7.36 -8.59 2.02
CA ASP A 204 8.79 -8.36 2.25
C ASP A 204 9.19 -8.81 3.65
N ARG A 205 10.38 -9.41 3.76
CA ARG A 205 10.97 -9.81 5.05
C ARG A 205 12.35 -9.21 5.17
N ILE A 206 12.44 -8.20 6.00
CA ILE A 206 13.61 -7.36 6.16
C ILE A 206 14.47 -7.89 7.32
N ASP A 207 15.71 -8.26 7.01
CA ASP A 207 16.78 -8.57 7.96
C ASP A 207 17.69 -7.35 8.11
N GLN A 208 17.57 -6.68 9.26
CA GLN A 208 18.31 -5.50 9.66
C GLN A 208 19.24 -5.82 10.83
N THR A 209 20.52 -5.96 10.52
CA THR A 209 21.58 -6.02 11.52
C THR A 209 22.35 -4.71 11.58
N ALA A 210 23.21 -4.54 12.60
CA ALA A 210 24.06 -3.36 12.72
C ALA A 210 25.01 -3.13 11.53
N THR A 211 25.23 -4.15 10.68
CA THR A 211 26.22 -4.13 9.59
C THR A 211 25.68 -4.59 8.25
N ALA A 212 24.43 -5.07 8.19
CA ALA A 212 23.82 -5.62 7.00
C ALA A 212 22.32 -5.35 6.98
N TYR A 213 21.82 -5.15 5.76
CA TYR A 213 20.45 -4.85 5.42
C TYR A 213 20.10 -5.76 4.25
N ASP A 214 19.07 -6.59 4.36
CA ASP A 214 18.61 -7.41 3.24
C ASP A 214 17.12 -7.66 3.37
N GLY A 215 16.35 -7.36 2.33
CA GLY A 215 14.89 -7.49 2.34
C GLY A 215 14.36 -8.26 1.15
N PRO A 216 14.62 -9.57 1.02
CA PRO A 216 13.99 -10.39 0.00
C PRO A 216 12.47 -10.49 0.22
N SER A 217 11.75 -10.78 -0.85
CA SER A 217 10.33 -11.14 -0.77
C SER A 217 10.15 -12.61 -0.43
N TYR A 218 9.16 -12.90 0.41
CA TYR A 218 8.77 -14.26 0.79
C TYR A 218 7.45 -14.64 0.15
N ILE A 219 7.28 -15.94 -0.09
CA ILE A 219 6.06 -16.51 -0.65
C ILE A 219 5.60 -17.73 0.15
N SER A 220 4.28 -17.85 0.31
CA SER A 220 3.59 -19.08 0.72
C SER A 220 2.42 -19.34 -0.21
N ILE A 221 2.18 -20.61 -0.56
CA ILE A 221 1.22 -20.99 -1.60
C ILE A 221 0.24 -22.03 -1.06
N THR A 222 -1.05 -21.77 -1.21
CA THR A 222 -2.08 -22.80 -1.07
C THR A 222 -2.45 -23.39 -2.41
N ARG A 223 -2.84 -24.67 -2.43
CA ARG A 223 -3.37 -25.38 -3.61
C ARG A 223 -4.60 -26.22 -3.27
N ASP A 224 -5.16 -26.03 -2.08
CA ASP A 224 -6.24 -26.84 -1.53
C ASP A 224 -7.38 -25.98 -0.95
N HIS A 225 -7.58 -24.80 -1.55
CA HIS A 225 -8.53 -23.78 -1.14
C HIS A 225 -8.22 -23.21 0.24
N GLY A 226 -6.94 -22.94 0.54
CA GLY A 226 -6.54 -22.29 1.79
C GLY A 226 -6.64 -23.17 3.03
N ARG A 227 -6.84 -24.49 2.87
CA ARG A 227 -6.83 -25.43 4.00
C ARG A 227 -5.43 -25.62 4.56
N THR A 228 -4.43 -25.64 3.67
CA THR A 228 -3.02 -25.63 4.01
C THR A 228 -2.25 -24.67 3.12
N TRP A 229 -1.14 -24.18 3.66
CA TRP A 229 -0.21 -23.29 2.98
C TRP A 229 1.19 -23.93 3.01
N SER A 230 1.97 -23.76 1.95
CA SER A 230 3.35 -24.24 1.92
C SER A 230 4.20 -23.48 2.96
N PRO A 231 5.31 -24.06 3.45
CA PRO A 231 6.27 -23.30 4.24
C PRO A 231 6.69 -22.02 3.50
N ALA A 232 6.76 -20.91 4.24
CA ALA A 232 7.25 -19.65 3.74
C ALA A 232 8.71 -19.79 3.26
N ARG A 233 9.04 -19.15 2.14
CA ARG A 233 10.40 -19.15 1.60
C ARG A 233 10.68 -17.88 0.80
N PRO A 234 11.96 -17.46 0.72
CA PRO A 234 12.32 -16.37 -0.18
C PRO A 234 12.08 -16.77 -1.64
N PHE A 235 11.73 -15.79 -2.48
CA PHE A 235 11.56 -16.00 -3.91
C PHE A 235 12.08 -14.87 -4.79
N VAL A 236 12.24 -13.65 -4.25
CA VAL A 236 12.98 -12.58 -4.91
C VAL A 236 14.42 -12.58 -4.41
N ASP A 237 15.37 -12.70 -5.34
CA ASP A 237 16.81 -12.63 -5.05
C ASP A 237 17.29 -11.18 -5.04
N THR A 238 17.37 -10.58 -3.86
CA THR A 238 17.92 -9.23 -3.62
C THR A 238 19.44 -9.24 -3.49
N SER A 239 20.07 -10.40 -3.30
CA SER A 239 21.53 -10.51 -3.06
C SER A 239 22.40 -10.05 -4.25
N VAL A 240 21.77 -9.84 -5.40
CA VAL A 240 22.39 -9.24 -6.59
C VAL A 240 22.82 -7.79 -6.38
N VAL A 241 22.28 -7.10 -5.36
CA VAL A 241 22.66 -5.75 -4.94
C VAL A 241 22.87 -5.74 -3.41
N PRO A 242 24.05 -5.34 -2.89
CA PRO A 242 24.26 -5.23 -1.45
C PRO A 242 23.32 -4.21 -0.80
N TYR A 243 22.81 -4.50 0.41
CA TYR A 243 21.97 -3.57 1.17
C TYR A 243 20.65 -3.22 0.48
N SER A 244 20.03 -4.22 -0.16
CA SER A 244 18.84 -4.04 -0.96
C SER A 244 17.61 -4.65 -0.28
N GLN A 245 16.44 -4.10 -0.58
CA GLN A 245 15.16 -4.67 -0.19
C GLN A 245 14.09 -4.48 -1.24
N THR A 246 13.08 -5.34 -1.14
CA THR A 246 11.77 -5.13 -1.73
C THR A 246 10.83 -4.52 -0.69
N ILE A 247 9.76 -3.88 -1.17
CA ILE A 247 8.60 -3.53 -0.35
C ILE A 247 7.34 -3.49 -1.21
N GLY A 248 6.20 -3.88 -0.64
CA GLY A 248 4.91 -3.78 -1.33
C GLY A 248 4.73 -4.80 -2.46
N ASN A 249 5.10 -6.05 -2.21
CA ASN A 249 5.04 -7.14 -3.19
C ASN A 249 3.58 -7.49 -3.54
N VAL A 250 3.24 -7.49 -4.83
CA VAL A 250 1.91 -7.83 -5.35
C VAL A 250 2.03 -8.70 -6.60
N ILE A 251 1.45 -9.90 -6.54
CA ILE A 251 1.34 -10.80 -7.69
C ILE A 251 0.13 -10.43 -8.56
N VAL A 252 0.32 -10.44 -9.87
CA VAL A 252 -0.75 -10.56 -10.87
C VAL A 252 -0.50 -11.79 -11.74
N ALA A 253 -1.58 -12.45 -12.15
CA ALA A 253 -1.51 -13.70 -12.90
C ALA A 253 -2.15 -13.53 -14.29
N ASP A 254 -1.38 -13.84 -15.32
CA ASP A 254 -1.85 -13.85 -16.71
C ASP A 254 -2.63 -15.13 -17.00
N ALA A 255 -3.95 -14.99 -17.12
CA ALA A 255 -4.83 -16.10 -17.41
C ALA A 255 -4.64 -16.71 -18.81
N HIS A 256 -3.96 -16.00 -19.73
CA HIS A 256 -3.67 -16.50 -21.08
C HIS A 256 -2.44 -17.40 -21.13
N THR A 257 -1.44 -17.13 -20.27
CA THR A 257 -0.13 -17.79 -20.32
C THR A 257 0.23 -18.59 -19.08
N ASP A 258 -0.57 -18.49 -18.00
CA ASP A 258 -0.24 -19.02 -16.67
C ASP A 258 1.04 -18.41 -16.07
N THR A 259 1.42 -17.22 -16.53
CA THR A 259 2.59 -16.49 -16.02
C THR A 259 2.19 -15.65 -14.82
N LEU A 260 2.95 -15.75 -13.73
CA LEU A 260 2.85 -14.85 -12.59
C LEU A 260 3.87 -13.73 -12.72
N TYR A 261 3.45 -12.51 -12.40
CA TYR A 261 4.30 -11.33 -12.28
C TYR A 261 4.16 -10.79 -10.86
N ASP A 262 5.24 -10.77 -10.10
CA ASP A 262 5.29 -10.12 -8.80
C ASP A 262 5.96 -8.76 -8.95
N PHE A 263 5.24 -7.69 -8.59
CA PHE A 263 5.71 -6.31 -8.64
C PHE A 263 5.97 -5.76 -7.25
N PHE A 264 7.01 -4.96 -7.12
CA PHE A 264 7.45 -4.38 -5.85
C PHE A 264 8.23 -3.10 -6.09
N GLN A 265 8.37 -2.27 -5.07
CA GLN A 265 9.42 -1.26 -5.03
C GLN A 265 10.73 -1.96 -4.65
N TRP A 266 11.78 -1.72 -5.44
CA TRP A 266 13.11 -2.25 -5.24
C TRP A 266 14.07 -1.14 -4.82
N ILE A 267 14.45 -1.15 -3.54
CA ILE A 267 15.42 -0.22 -2.98
C ILE A 267 16.80 -0.82 -3.14
N THR A 268 17.64 -0.18 -3.94
CA THR A 268 18.97 -0.67 -4.33
C THR A 268 20.11 0.10 -3.69
N ALA A 269 19.83 1.27 -3.09
CA ALA A 269 20.81 1.98 -2.28
C ALA A 269 20.14 2.80 -1.17
N THR A 270 20.77 2.78 0.00
CA THR A 270 20.42 3.64 1.14
C THR A 270 21.64 4.45 1.61
N ASP A 271 21.45 5.37 2.54
CA ASP A 271 22.56 5.87 3.35
C ASP A 271 23.18 4.76 4.22
N ALA A 272 24.32 5.06 4.84
CA ALA A 272 25.06 4.11 5.68
C ALA A 272 24.29 3.62 6.93
N THR A 273 23.15 4.26 7.26
CA THR A 273 22.29 3.88 8.39
C THR A 273 21.07 3.08 7.95
N GLY A 274 20.85 2.89 6.64
CA GLY A 274 19.62 2.27 6.12
C GLY A 274 18.38 3.16 6.21
N ASN A 275 18.50 4.39 6.74
CA ASN A 275 17.34 5.20 7.10
C ASN A 275 16.84 6.11 5.96
N THR A 276 17.70 6.36 4.96
CA THR A 276 17.36 7.21 3.81
C THR A 276 17.60 6.45 2.52
N THR A 277 16.57 6.24 1.74
CA THR A 277 16.65 5.73 0.37
C THR A 277 17.45 6.69 -0.52
N LYS A 278 18.37 6.15 -1.30
CA LYS A 278 19.21 6.87 -2.29
C LYS A 278 18.89 6.47 -3.72
N GLU A 279 18.51 5.22 -3.91
CA GLU A 279 18.13 4.68 -5.21
C GLU A 279 16.99 3.68 -5.00
N THR A 280 15.91 3.89 -5.75
CA THR A 280 14.72 3.04 -5.74
C THR A 280 14.05 3.07 -7.11
N HIS A 281 13.41 1.96 -7.46
CA HIS A 281 12.63 1.81 -8.69
C HIS A 281 11.56 0.75 -8.49
N PHE A 282 10.46 0.85 -9.23
CA PHE A 282 9.55 -0.27 -9.33
C PHE A 282 10.18 -1.36 -10.20
N ALA A 283 10.04 -2.61 -9.80
CA ALA A 283 10.59 -3.76 -10.49
C ALA A 283 9.60 -4.92 -10.45
N PHE A 284 9.90 -5.97 -11.22
CA PHE A 284 9.15 -7.21 -11.14
C PHE A 284 10.04 -8.45 -11.28
N VAL A 285 9.53 -9.58 -10.80
CA VAL A 285 10.00 -10.92 -11.17
C VAL A 285 8.85 -11.70 -11.81
N ARG A 286 9.18 -12.72 -12.62
CA ARG A 286 8.15 -13.58 -13.23
C ARG A 286 8.37 -15.06 -12.96
N SER A 287 7.27 -15.80 -12.89
CA SER A 287 7.24 -17.27 -12.79
C SER A 287 6.38 -17.86 -13.89
N THR A 288 6.84 -18.96 -14.49
CA THR A 288 6.11 -19.73 -15.52
C THR A 288 5.79 -21.16 -15.06
N ASP A 289 5.95 -21.43 -13.76
CA ASP A 289 5.79 -22.75 -13.16
C ASP A 289 4.95 -22.70 -11.87
N GLN A 290 4.02 -21.75 -11.80
CA GLN A 290 3.10 -21.49 -10.69
C GLN A 290 3.83 -21.19 -9.38
N GLY A 291 4.83 -20.32 -9.48
CA GLY A 291 5.58 -19.76 -8.37
C GLY A 291 6.67 -20.68 -7.82
N ARG A 292 7.02 -21.79 -8.48
CA ARG A 292 8.09 -22.69 -7.99
C ARG A 292 9.47 -22.08 -8.20
N SER A 293 9.70 -21.45 -9.33
CA SER A 293 10.91 -20.68 -9.65
C SER A 293 10.56 -19.32 -10.23
N TRP A 294 11.49 -18.37 -10.09
CA TRP A 294 11.31 -16.98 -10.44
C TRP A 294 12.54 -16.45 -11.19
N SER A 295 12.31 -15.47 -12.07
CA SER A 295 13.39 -14.73 -12.72
C SER A 295 14.17 -13.85 -11.74
N LYS A 296 15.27 -13.26 -12.21
CA LYS A 296 15.89 -12.12 -11.52
C LYS A 296 14.98 -10.88 -11.61
N PRO A 297 15.10 -9.93 -10.67
CA PRO A 297 14.41 -8.64 -10.75
C PRO A 297 14.71 -7.91 -12.06
N VAL A 298 13.69 -7.32 -12.65
CA VAL A 298 13.77 -6.46 -13.83
C VAL A 298 13.21 -5.08 -13.44
N PRO A 299 14.02 -4.01 -13.47
CA PRO A 299 13.54 -2.65 -13.26
C PRO A 299 12.51 -2.25 -14.31
N VAL A 300 11.45 -1.56 -13.88
CA VAL A 300 10.37 -1.03 -14.72
C VAL A 300 10.56 0.47 -14.92
N VAL A 301 10.53 1.23 -13.82
CA VAL A 301 10.60 2.69 -13.81
C VAL A 301 11.21 3.17 -12.50
N ALA A 302 11.97 4.26 -12.53
CA ALA A 302 12.50 4.88 -11.32
C ALA A 302 11.35 5.38 -10.43
N ASP A 303 11.48 5.21 -9.12
CA ASP A 303 10.55 5.82 -8.18
C ASP A 303 11.05 7.22 -7.84
N THR A 304 10.32 8.22 -8.33
CA THR A 304 10.67 9.64 -8.20
C THR A 304 9.79 10.37 -7.19
N ALA A 305 9.01 9.64 -6.39
CA ALA A 305 8.12 10.25 -5.42
C ALA A 305 8.85 11.17 -4.44
N VAL A 306 8.20 12.25 -4.02
CA VAL A 306 8.69 13.16 -2.99
C VAL A 306 7.91 12.99 -1.69
N ASN A 307 8.39 13.61 -0.60
CA ASN A 307 7.70 13.51 0.68
C ASN A 307 6.44 14.37 0.66
N GLU A 308 5.30 13.74 0.95
CA GLU A 308 4.04 14.44 1.17
C GLU A 308 4.02 15.17 2.52
N VAL A 309 3.43 16.37 2.54
CA VAL A 309 3.45 17.27 3.71
C VAL A 309 2.06 17.84 3.99
N ASP A 310 1.77 18.16 5.26
CA ASP A 310 0.56 18.90 5.62
C ASP A 310 0.49 20.20 4.80
N PRO A 311 -0.54 20.38 3.96
CA PRO A 311 -0.60 21.55 3.09
C PRO A 311 -0.82 22.86 3.88
N ASN A 312 -1.22 22.79 5.15
CA ASN A 312 -1.31 23.94 6.05
C ASN A 312 -0.01 24.22 6.81
N ALA A 313 0.96 23.31 6.74
CA ALA A 313 2.25 23.42 7.39
C ALA A 313 3.37 22.70 6.59
N PRO A 314 3.59 23.05 5.31
CA PRO A 314 4.42 22.26 4.40
C PRO A 314 5.92 22.26 4.75
N THR A 315 6.36 23.15 5.64
CA THR A 315 7.74 23.21 6.12
C THR A 315 7.94 22.56 7.48
N ASP A 316 6.86 22.07 8.11
CA ASP A 316 6.91 21.42 9.41
C ASP A 316 7.10 19.92 9.21
N GLN A 317 8.35 19.45 9.33
CA GLN A 317 8.69 18.04 9.19
C GLN A 317 7.98 17.13 10.21
N SER A 318 7.50 17.69 11.33
CA SER A 318 6.70 16.92 12.29
C SER A 318 5.27 16.65 11.80
N LYS A 319 4.91 17.16 10.62
CA LYS A 319 3.61 17.00 9.97
C LYS A 319 3.73 16.40 8.57
N ALA A 320 4.80 15.63 8.33
CA ALA A 320 4.89 14.80 7.14
C ALA A 320 3.69 13.83 7.08
N LEU A 321 3.19 13.59 5.88
CA LEU A 321 2.07 12.68 5.64
C LEU A 321 2.60 11.37 5.08
N ARG A 322 2.09 10.24 5.59
CA ARG A 322 2.30 8.92 4.99
C ARG A 322 1.18 8.70 3.96
N ALA A 323 1.48 8.97 2.69
CA ALA A 323 0.49 9.01 1.61
C ALA A 323 0.52 7.81 0.64
N GLY A 324 1.45 6.86 0.81
CA GLY A 324 1.51 5.63 0.01
C GLY A 324 2.69 5.56 -0.98
N SER A 325 3.49 6.61 -1.09
CA SER A 325 4.77 6.63 -1.81
C SER A 325 5.59 5.35 -1.59
N GLY A 326 6.15 4.81 -2.68
CA GLY A 326 6.91 3.57 -2.68
C GLY A 326 6.07 2.28 -2.76
N LEU A 327 4.75 2.35 -2.93
CA LEU A 327 3.90 1.16 -3.10
C LEU A 327 3.29 1.11 -4.51
N PRO A 328 3.50 0.02 -5.28
CA PRO A 328 2.91 -0.09 -6.60
C PRO A 328 1.43 -0.48 -6.53
N ASN A 329 0.63 -0.01 -7.50
CA ASN A 329 -0.68 -0.58 -7.81
C ASN A 329 -0.62 -1.25 -9.18
N VAL A 330 -0.85 -2.55 -9.23
CA VAL A 330 -0.65 -3.34 -10.45
C VAL A 330 -1.91 -4.06 -10.89
N ALA A 331 -2.05 -4.19 -12.21
CA ALA A 331 -3.13 -4.92 -12.84
C ALA A 331 -2.66 -5.56 -14.13
N ILE A 332 -3.38 -6.59 -14.56
CA ILE A 332 -3.26 -7.19 -15.89
C ILE A 332 -4.62 -7.08 -16.58
N ASP A 333 -4.62 -6.67 -17.85
CA ASP A 333 -5.83 -6.71 -18.67
C ASP A 333 -6.17 -8.17 -18.99
N PRO A 334 -7.30 -8.72 -18.49
CA PRO A 334 -7.67 -10.11 -18.70
C PRO A 334 -8.07 -10.45 -20.15
N GLN A 335 -8.14 -9.47 -21.05
CA GLN A 335 -8.42 -9.68 -22.47
C GLN A 335 -7.16 -9.76 -23.33
N THR A 336 -6.13 -9.00 -22.96
CA THR A 336 -4.93 -8.80 -23.77
C THR A 336 -3.66 -9.34 -23.13
N GLY A 337 -3.63 -9.53 -21.81
CA GLY A 337 -2.43 -9.83 -21.03
C GLY A 337 -1.53 -8.61 -20.80
N GLU A 338 -1.96 -7.41 -21.18
CA GLU A 338 -1.19 -6.18 -20.98
C GLU A 338 -1.05 -5.84 -19.49
N LEU A 339 0.17 -5.56 -19.06
CA LEU A 339 0.52 -5.24 -17.68
C LEU A 339 0.44 -3.73 -17.46
N TYR A 340 -0.10 -3.32 -16.32
CA TYR A 340 -0.21 -1.92 -15.91
C TYR A 340 0.36 -1.75 -14.51
N LEU A 341 1.17 -0.70 -14.33
CA LEU A 341 1.69 -0.27 -13.03
C LEU A 341 1.38 1.21 -12.85
N ALA A 342 0.54 1.51 -11.86
CA ALA A 342 0.26 2.86 -11.39
C ALA A 342 1.04 3.13 -10.10
N TYR A 343 1.58 4.33 -9.98
CA TYR A 343 2.43 4.74 -8.87
C TYR A 343 2.35 6.24 -8.60
N GLU A 344 2.83 6.64 -7.42
CA GLU A 344 3.07 8.02 -7.07
C GLU A 344 4.44 8.45 -7.61
N GLY A 345 4.48 9.54 -8.38
CA GLY A 345 5.72 10.02 -9.00
C GLY A 345 5.74 11.52 -9.21
N SER A 346 6.93 12.09 -9.38
CA SER A 346 7.12 13.54 -9.50
C SER A 346 7.69 13.99 -10.86
N ASP A 347 7.67 13.10 -11.86
CA ASP A 347 8.28 13.31 -13.17
C ASP A 347 7.64 14.51 -13.89
N PHE A 348 6.32 14.65 -13.75
CA PHE A 348 5.55 15.73 -14.38
C PHE A 348 5.58 17.06 -13.60
N SER A 349 6.08 17.06 -12.37
CA SER A 349 6.26 18.26 -11.55
C SER A 349 7.73 18.71 -11.45
N GLY A 350 8.67 17.86 -11.86
CA GLY A 350 10.11 18.09 -11.67
C GLY A 350 10.52 18.04 -10.19
N GLY A 351 9.96 17.11 -9.42
CA GLY A 351 10.28 16.93 -8.00
C GLY A 351 9.65 17.95 -7.06
N GLN A 352 8.57 18.63 -7.47
CA GLN A 352 7.91 19.65 -6.64
C GLN A 352 6.73 19.09 -5.83
N TYR A 353 6.03 18.10 -6.38
CA TYR A 353 4.89 17.42 -5.79
C TYR A 353 4.59 16.14 -6.56
N ASP A 354 3.89 15.21 -5.95
CA ASP A 354 3.55 13.96 -6.58
C ASP A 354 2.29 14.02 -7.45
N SER A 355 2.24 13.13 -8.42
CA SER A 355 1.14 12.90 -9.37
C SER A 355 0.88 11.40 -9.45
N ILE A 356 -0.28 11.01 -9.96
CA ILE A 356 -0.54 9.60 -10.25
C ILE A 356 -0.03 9.33 -11.65
N GLU A 357 1.00 8.49 -11.74
CA GLU A 357 1.66 8.11 -12.97
C GLU A 357 1.38 6.65 -13.30
N LEU A 358 1.49 6.30 -14.58
CA LEU A 358 1.20 4.98 -15.10
C LEU A 358 2.22 4.61 -16.19
N VAL A 359 2.70 3.37 -16.12
CA VAL A 359 3.42 2.69 -17.20
C VAL A 359 2.71 1.39 -17.54
N HIS A 360 2.85 0.93 -18.78
CA HIS A 360 2.27 -0.31 -19.23
C HIS A 360 3.21 -1.11 -20.14
N SER A 361 2.97 -2.42 -20.26
CA SER A 361 3.74 -3.33 -21.10
C SER A 361 2.81 -4.33 -21.81
N ALA A 362 2.84 -4.33 -23.15
CA ALA A 362 2.04 -5.20 -24.00
C ALA A 362 2.76 -6.51 -24.40
N ASP A 363 3.98 -6.72 -23.92
CA ASP A 363 4.84 -7.86 -24.30
C ASP A 363 5.37 -8.66 -23.10
N GLY A 364 4.61 -8.62 -22.00
CA GLY A 364 4.91 -9.41 -20.80
C GLY A 364 6.12 -8.89 -20.03
N GLY A 365 6.31 -7.56 -20.03
CA GLY A 365 7.35 -6.86 -19.29
C GLY A 365 8.71 -6.83 -19.98
N ALA A 366 8.78 -7.11 -21.30
CA ALA A 366 10.04 -7.03 -22.04
C ALA A 366 10.41 -5.57 -22.33
N ASP A 367 9.42 -4.76 -22.74
CA ASP A 367 9.52 -3.32 -22.88
C ASP A 367 8.37 -2.61 -22.14
N TRP A 368 8.62 -1.38 -21.69
CA TRP A 368 7.65 -0.56 -20.96
C TRP A 368 7.45 0.79 -21.65
N SER A 369 6.23 1.32 -21.56
CA SER A 369 5.92 2.67 -22.03
C SER A 369 6.71 3.73 -21.24
N THR A 370 6.86 4.92 -21.82
CA THR A 370 7.23 6.09 -20.99
C THR A 370 6.11 6.39 -19.99
N PRO A 371 6.41 6.92 -18.79
CA PRO A 371 5.40 7.34 -17.83
C PRO A 371 4.37 8.29 -18.44
N VAL A 372 3.10 8.10 -18.07
CA VAL A 372 2.02 9.02 -18.36
C VAL A 372 1.33 9.42 -17.07
N ARG A 373 1.00 10.70 -16.92
CA ARG A 373 0.20 11.19 -15.81
C ARG A 373 -1.28 10.91 -16.04
N ILE A 374 -1.96 10.35 -15.05
CA ILE A 374 -3.37 9.94 -15.14
C ILE A 374 -4.31 10.68 -14.17
N ASP A 375 -3.78 11.46 -13.22
CA ASP A 375 -4.61 12.34 -12.39
C ASP A 375 -4.97 13.66 -13.12
N GLN A 376 -6.09 14.26 -12.74
CA GLN A 376 -6.58 15.53 -13.30
C GLN A 376 -6.25 16.74 -12.42
N ALA A 377 -5.30 16.64 -11.48
CA ALA A 377 -4.97 17.78 -10.63
C ALA A 377 -4.35 18.91 -11.49
N PRO A 378 -4.65 20.20 -11.21
CA PRO A 378 -3.97 21.29 -11.88
C PRO A 378 -2.44 21.18 -11.73
N ASN A 379 -1.68 21.64 -12.73
CA ASN A 379 -0.21 21.77 -12.63
C ASN A 379 0.16 22.94 -11.71
N ALA A 380 -0.19 22.84 -10.44
CA ALA A 380 0.09 23.82 -9.40
C ALA A 380 0.30 23.05 -8.10
N PRO A 381 1.21 23.51 -7.22
CA PRO A 381 1.38 22.91 -5.90
C PRO A 381 0.01 22.81 -5.21
N PRO A 382 -0.26 21.74 -4.44
CA PRO A 382 -1.53 21.55 -3.79
C PRO A 382 -1.93 22.84 -3.09
N SER A 383 -3.00 23.46 -3.60
CA SER A 383 -3.67 24.51 -2.85
C SER A 383 -4.07 23.89 -1.51
N PRO A 384 -3.99 24.60 -0.37
CA PRO A 384 -4.35 24.10 0.96
C PRO A 384 -5.80 23.61 1.13
N ARG A 385 -6.55 23.43 0.04
CA ARG A 385 -7.95 23.02 0.02
C ARG A 385 -8.27 21.83 -0.87
N ARG A 386 -7.30 21.15 -1.50
CA ARG A 386 -7.62 20.06 -2.44
C ARG A 386 -6.56 18.95 -2.40
N SER A 387 -6.77 17.95 -1.55
CA SER A 387 -6.30 16.59 -1.83
C SER A 387 -7.46 15.63 -1.52
N PRO A 388 -7.92 14.81 -2.49
CA PRO A 388 -9.06 13.90 -2.31
C PRO A 388 -8.70 12.56 -1.64
N TRP A 389 -7.44 12.32 -1.27
CA TRP A 389 -6.96 11.06 -0.70
C TRP A 389 -6.06 11.25 0.51
N THR A 390 -6.55 11.90 1.56
CA THR A 390 -5.85 11.91 2.84
C THR A 390 -6.78 11.44 3.95
N SER A 391 -6.63 10.18 4.37
CA SER A 391 -6.95 9.79 5.75
C SER A 391 -5.88 10.43 6.64
N THR A 392 -6.11 11.67 7.08
CA THR A 392 -5.18 12.36 7.97
C THR A 392 -5.26 11.77 9.38
N ALA A 393 -4.22 11.07 9.82
CA ALA A 393 -3.87 10.98 11.22
C ALA A 393 -2.55 11.76 11.44
N PRO A 394 -2.49 12.74 12.36
CA PRO A 394 -1.25 13.45 12.67
C PRO A 394 -0.28 12.52 13.41
N SER A 395 0.98 12.44 12.95
CA SER A 395 2.06 11.70 13.64
C SER A 395 3.06 12.66 14.27
N PRO A 396 3.40 12.54 15.56
CA PRO A 396 4.60 13.15 16.11
C PRO A 396 5.82 12.25 15.90
N SER A 397 6.89 12.85 15.37
CA SER A 397 8.29 12.37 15.29
C SER A 397 8.64 11.25 14.31
N ALA A 398 9.50 11.61 13.36
CA ALA A 398 10.26 10.72 12.51
C ALA A 398 11.34 10.00 13.34
N THR A 399 11.20 8.68 13.46
CA THR A 399 12.34 7.77 13.59
C THR A 399 12.04 6.60 12.68
N THR A 400 12.89 6.44 11.66
CA THR A 400 12.87 5.31 10.75
C THR A 400 13.04 4.02 11.55
N THR A 401 12.01 3.18 11.53
CA THR A 401 12.07 1.75 11.79
C THR A 401 10.87 1.14 11.07
N CYS A 402 11.10 0.01 10.40
CA CYS A 402 10.07 -0.88 9.85
C CYS A 402 8.86 -0.99 10.78
N ALA A 403 7.68 -1.13 10.17
CA ALA A 403 6.42 -1.52 10.80
C ALA A 403 6.36 -1.29 12.32
N THR A 404 5.82 -0.14 12.73
CA THR A 404 4.99 -0.16 13.93
C THR A 404 3.58 -0.49 13.53
#